data_AF-A0A6G5RAJ1-F1
#
_entry.id   AF-A0A6G5RAJ1-F1
#
_cell.length_a   1.000
_cell.length_b   1.000
_cell.length_c   1.000
_cell.angle_alpha   90.00
_cell.angle_beta   90.00
_cell.angle_gamma   90.00
#
_symmetry.space_group_name_H-M   'P 1'
#
loop_
_entity.id
_entity.type
_entity.pdbx_description
1 polymer ?
#
loop_
_entity_poly.entity_id
_entity_poly.type
_entity_poly.pdbx_seq_one_letter_code
_entity_poly.pdbx_strand_id
1 'polypeptide(L)'
;MTSGEAEVSRRRLTSGPGTLLVWLYGVMVVGAVSRSAYQIATEFDRAPLAYSLSAVAGVVYGFITYTLVRGGETARQVALVCCVAELVGVLTVGTWTLVEPSAFPDATVWSDFGMGYLFIPVLLPLSAIYWLRKGAPKGNAA
;
A
#
# COMPACT_ATOMS: atom_id res chain seq x y z
N MET A 1 30.32 -16.83 26.97
CA MET A 1 29.33 -16.76 25.88
C MET A 1 28.88 -15.31 25.79
N THR A 2 29.33 -14.59 24.76
CA THR A 2 29.30 -13.12 24.70
C THR A 2 27.99 -12.63 24.07
N SER A 3 27.45 -11.52 24.59
CA SER A 3 26.15 -10.93 24.24
C SER A 3 25.97 -10.55 22.75
N GLY A 4 27.00 -10.69 21.91
CA GLY A 4 26.96 -10.38 20.48
C GLY A 4 26.22 -11.40 19.62
N GLU A 5 26.18 -12.69 19.98
CA GLU A 5 25.46 -13.71 19.18
C GLU A 5 23.94 -13.64 19.36
N ALA A 6 23.47 -13.18 20.53
CA ALA A 6 22.05 -13.00 20.82
C ALA A 6 21.43 -11.84 20.01
N GLU A 7 22.21 -10.80 19.71
CA GLU A 7 21.77 -9.66 18.89
C GLU A 7 21.75 -10.01 17.38
N VAL A 8 22.72 -10.81 16.92
CA VAL A 8 22.79 -11.29 15.53
C VAL A 8 21.69 -12.31 15.21
N SER A 9 21.26 -13.11 16.19
CA SER A 9 20.14 -14.06 16.04
C SER A 9 18.78 -13.36 15.97
N ARG A 10 18.58 -12.27 16.72
CA ARG A 10 17.34 -11.46 16.67
C ARG A 10 17.14 -10.76 15.31
N ARG A 11 18.23 -10.54 14.55
CA ARG A 11 18.19 -9.92 13.21
C ARG A 11 17.73 -10.84 12.07
N ARG A 12 17.74 -12.17 12.23
CA ARG A 12 17.43 -13.10 11.13
C ARG A 12 15.99 -13.61 11.10
N LEU A 13 15.24 -13.52 12.20
CA LEU A 13 13.91 -14.13 12.33
C LEU A 13 12.73 -13.18 12.07
N THR A 14 12.95 -11.87 11.97
CA THR A 14 11.94 -10.89 11.51
C THR A 14 11.84 -10.77 9.99
N SER A 15 12.70 -11.47 9.25
CA SER A 15 12.98 -11.20 7.84
C SER A 15 12.18 -12.10 6.89
N GLY A 16 10.88 -11.81 6.78
CA GLY A 16 10.05 -12.25 5.65
C GLY A 16 9.73 -11.06 4.75
N PRO A 17 9.66 -11.21 3.41
CA PRO A 17 9.20 -10.14 2.52
C PRO A 17 7.79 -9.63 2.90
N GLY A 18 6.95 -10.52 3.47
CA GLY A 18 5.64 -10.16 4.01
C GLY A 18 5.69 -9.13 5.15
N THR A 19 6.66 -9.21 6.06
CA THR A 19 6.82 -8.24 7.17
C THR A 19 7.16 -6.85 6.64
N LEU A 20 8.02 -6.78 5.61
CA LEU A 20 8.36 -5.52 4.95
C LEU A 20 7.15 -4.93 4.22
N LEU A 21 6.35 -5.76 3.52
CA LEU A 21 5.12 -5.32 2.87
C LEU A 21 4.12 -4.75 3.88
N VAL A 22 3.89 -5.43 5.01
CA VAL A 22 3.02 -4.93 6.08
C VAL A 22 3.52 -3.58 6.61
N TRP A 23 4.81 -3.44 6.85
CA TRP A 23 5.39 -2.18 7.31
C TRP A 23 5.21 -1.05 6.32
N LEU A 24 5.54 -1.27 5.06
CA LEU A 24 5.41 -0.27 4.00
C LEU A 24 3.95 0.13 3.77
N TYR A 25 3.03 -0.84 3.71
CA TYR A 25 1.60 -0.55 3.64
C TYR A 25 1.12 0.21 4.87
N GLY A 26 1.56 -0.17 6.08
CA GLY A 26 1.22 0.54 7.31
C GLY A 26 1.69 2.00 7.30
N VAL A 27 2.91 2.29 6.84
CA VAL A 27 3.41 3.67 6.69
C VAL A 27 2.57 4.44 5.67
N MET A 28 2.21 3.81 4.55
CA MET A 28 1.35 4.44 3.53
C MET A 28 -0.04 4.74 4.07
N VAL A 29 -0.62 3.86 4.89
CA VAL A 29 -1.91 4.10 5.57
C VAL A 29 -1.81 5.35 6.44
N VAL A 30 -0.82 5.39 7.33
CA VAL A 30 -0.67 6.53 8.26
C VAL A 30 -0.46 7.83 7.49
N GLY A 31 0.39 7.82 6.46
CA GLY A 31 0.64 8.98 5.61
C GLY A 31 -0.60 9.45 4.86
N ALA A 32 -1.30 8.53 4.19
CA ALA A 32 -2.50 8.83 3.40
C ALA A 32 -3.65 9.32 4.29
N VAL A 33 -3.94 8.59 5.39
CA VAL A 33 -5.03 8.92 6.31
C VAL A 33 -4.77 10.24 7.01
N SER A 34 -3.57 10.45 7.59
CA SER A 34 -3.27 11.71 8.30
C SER A 34 -3.36 12.92 7.38
N ARG A 35 -2.81 12.81 6.15
CA ARG A 35 -2.88 13.87 5.15
C ARG A 35 -4.33 14.13 4.72
N SER A 36 -5.08 13.09 4.38
CA SER A 36 -6.47 13.24 3.97
C SER A 36 -7.35 13.80 5.08
N ALA A 37 -7.15 13.38 6.33
CA ALA A 37 -7.93 13.86 7.47
C ALA A 37 -7.67 15.35 7.73
N TYR A 38 -6.41 15.78 7.68
CA TYR A 38 -6.07 17.20 7.79
C TYR A 38 -6.68 18.01 6.64
N GLN A 39 -6.46 17.59 5.40
CA GLN A 39 -6.93 18.29 4.21
C GLN A 39 -8.46 18.36 4.10
N ILE A 40 -9.16 17.30 4.48
CA ILE A 40 -10.63 17.30 4.56
C ILE A 40 -11.12 18.22 5.69
N ALA A 41 -10.41 18.31 6.81
CA ALA A 41 -10.83 19.16 7.92
C ALA A 41 -10.56 20.66 7.68
N THR A 42 -9.49 21.02 6.97
CA THR A 42 -9.06 22.42 6.81
C THR A 42 -9.39 23.02 5.45
N GLU A 43 -9.41 22.21 4.39
CA GLU A 43 -9.30 22.70 3.02
C GLU A 43 -10.27 22.00 2.05
N PHE A 44 -11.31 21.32 2.55
CA PHE A 44 -12.18 20.44 1.73
C PHE A 44 -12.69 21.08 0.43
N ASP A 45 -13.03 22.37 0.47
CA ASP A 45 -13.56 23.13 -0.67
C ASP A 45 -12.51 23.40 -1.76
N ARG A 46 -11.23 23.23 -1.47
CA ARG A 46 -10.11 23.52 -2.38
C ARG A 46 -9.89 22.41 -3.40
N ALA A 47 -9.95 21.15 -2.98
CA ALA A 47 -9.70 19.99 -3.83
C ALA A 47 -10.43 18.74 -3.33
N PRO A 48 -11.77 18.73 -3.31
CA PRO A 48 -12.56 17.66 -2.69
C PRO A 48 -12.31 16.29 -3.32
N LEU A 49 -12.08 16.24 -4.64
CA LEU A 49 -11.74 15.01 -5.36
C LEU A 49 -10.39 14.45 -4.93
N ALA A 50 -9.36 15.30 -4.82
CA ALA A 50 -8.01 14.88 -4.47
C ALA A 50 -7.95 14.30 -3.04
N TYR A 51 -8.66 14.93 -2.11
CA TYR A 51 -8.66 14.49 -0.73
C TYR A 51 -9.49 13.22 -0.52
N SER A 52 -10.63 13.11 -1.22
CA SER A 52 -11.45 11.89 -1.22
C SER A 52 -10.69 10.70 -1.78
N LEU A 53 -9.98 10.86 -2.90
CA LEU A 53 -9.14 9.80 -3.46
C LEU A 53 -8.01 9.38 -2.52
N SER A 54 -7.41 10.34 -1.81
CA SER A 54 -6.38 10.03 -0.80
C SER A 54 -6.95 9.30 0.42
N ALA A 55 -8.18 9.63 0.84
CA ALA A 55 -8.89 8.89 1.90
C ALA A 55 -9.23 7.45 1.45
N VAL A 56 -9.74 7.28 0.23
CA VAL A 56 -9.99 5.96 -0.37
C VAL A 56 -8.70 5.14 -0.44
N ALA A 57 -7.59 5.74 -0.87
CA ALA A 57 -6.28 5.09 -0.87
C ALA A 57 -5.89 4.61 0.54
N GLY A 58 -6.06 5.46 1.56
CA GLY A 58 -5.83 5.09 2.96
C GLY A 58 -6.65 3.88 3.42
N VAL A 59 -7.93 3.81 3.04
CA VAL A 59 -8.81 2.66 3.34
C VAL A 59 -8.33 1.39 2.63
N VAL A 60 -8.00 1.47 1.34
CA VAL A 60 -7.48 0.34 0.56
C VAL A 60 -6.19 -0.20 1.16
N TYR A 61 -5.23 0.68 1.46
CA TYR A 61 -3.97 0.31 2.11
C TYR A 61 -4.20 -0.31 3.48
N GLY A 62 -5.16 0.21 4.25
CA GLY A 62 -5.52 -0.31 5.56
C GLY A 62 -6.04 -1.73 5.46
N PHE A 63 -6.90 -1.98 4.47
CA PHE A 63 -7.46 -3.30 4.22
C PHE A 63 -6.41 -4.31 3.73
N ILE A 64 -5.49 -3.89 2.86
CA ILE A 64 -4.34 -4.72 2.44
C ILE A 64 -3.45 -5.04 3.65
N THR A 65 -3.12 -4.04 4.47
CA THR A 65 -2.34 -4.24 5.70
C THR A 65 -3.03 -5.25 6.62
N TYR A 66 -4.33 -5.08 6.87
CA TYR A 66 -5.11 -5.94 7.75
C TYR A 66 -5.16 -7.39 7.25
N THR A 67 -5.37 -7.60 5.95
CA THR A 67 -5.41 -8.93 5.34
C THR A 67 -4.04 -9.61 5.37
N LEU A 68 -2.95 -8.86 5.13
CA LEU A 68 -1.59 -9.37 5.25
C LEU A 68 -1.22 -9.76 6.70
N VAL A 69 -1.65 -8.97 7.69
CA VAL A 69 -1.42 -9.26 9.12
C VAL A 69 -2.22 -10.49 9.58
N ARG A 70 -3.47 -10.62 9.13
CA ARG A 70 -4.34 -11.73 9.52
C ARG A 70 -3.85 -13.09 9.00
N GLY A 71 -3.27 -13.10 7.80
CA GLY A 71 -2.75 -14.32 7.17
C GLY A 71 -3.82 -15.34 6.76
N GLY A 72 -3.41 -16.39 6.04
CA GLY A 72 -4.29 -17.47 5.56
C GLY A 72 -4.64 -17.40 4.06
N GLU A 73 -5.13 -18.51 3.49
CA GLU A 73 -5.39 -18.67 2.05
C GLU A 73 -6.43 -17.66 1.53
N THR A 74 -7.54 -17.49 2.27
CA THR A 74 -8.61 -16.55 1.91
C THR A 74 -8.17 -15.10 2.05
N ALA A 75 -7.47 -14.75 3.13
CA ALA A 75 -6.90 -13.43 3.32
C ALA A 75 -5.90 -13.08 2.22
N ARG A 76 -5.14 -14.06 1.72
CA ARG A 76 -4.20 -13.94 0.61
C ARG A 76 -4.90 -13.63 -0.72
N GLN A 77 -6.03 -14.29 -1.00
CA GLN A 77 -6.84 -13.99 -2.19
C GLN A 77 -7.47 -12.59 -2.10
N VAL A 78 -7.98 -12.21 -0.94
CA VAL A 78 -8.53 -10.87 -0.72
C VAL A 78 -7.44 -9.81 -0.89
N ALA A 79 -6.26 -10.00 -0.30
CA ALA A 79 -5.12 -9.11 -0.46
C ALA A 79 -4.73 -8.95 -1.94
N LEU A 80 -4.75 -10.03 -2.73
CA LEU A 80 -4.50 -9.97 -4.18
C LEU A 80 -5.52 -9.09 -4.91
N VAL A 81 -6.82 -9.28 -4.64
CA VAL A 81 -7.88 -8.46 -5.25
C VAL A 81 -7.68 -6.99 -4.89
N CYS A 82 -7.35 -6.70 -3.63
CA CYS A 82 -7.10 -5.34 -3.17
C CYS A 82 -5.83 -4.73 -3.80
N CYS A 83 -4.75 -5.50 -3.97
CA CYS A 83 -3.55 -5.03 -4.66
C CYS A 83 -3.83 -4.72 -6.14
N VAL A 84 -4.67 -5.54 -6.81
CA VAL A 84 -5.08 -5.26 -8.19
C VAL A 84 -5.95 -4.00 -8.24
N ALA A 85 -6.90 -3.85 -7.32
CA ALA A 85 -7.74 -2.65 -7.23
C ALA A 85 -6.91 -1.40 -6.94
N GLU A 86 -5.92 -1.48 -6.05
CA GLU A 86 -4.94 -0.44 -5.80
C GLU A 86 -4.18 -0.07 -7.06
N LEU A 87 -3.63 -1.05 -7.78
CA LEU A 87 -2.86 -0.81 -9.00
C LEU A 87 -3.73 -0.13 -10.07
N VAL A 88 -4.98 -0.58 -10.23
CA VAL A 88 -5.95 0.06 -11.13
C VAL A 88 -6.24 1.49 -10.69
N GLY A 89 -6.43 1.72 -9.39
CA GLY A 89 -6.63 3.06 -8.83
C GLY A 89 -5.46 4.00 -9.11
N VAL A 90 -4.23 3.55 -8.86
CA VAL A 90 -3.01 4.32 -9.10
C VAL A 90 -2.83 4.64 -10.57
N LEU A 91 -3.04 3.66 -11.46
CA LEU A 91 -2.93 3.87 -12.90
C LEU A 91 -4.02 4.81 -13.42
N THR A 92 -5.26 4.67 -12.94
CA THR A 92 -6.38 5.50 -13.36
C THR A 92 -6.19 6.93 -12.91
N VAL A 93 -5.91 7.15 -11.61
CA VAL A 93 -5.72 8.50 -11.06
C VAL A 93 -4.43 9.12 -11.56
N GLY A 94 -3.34 8.37 -11.65
CA GLY A 94 -2.07 8.86 -12.22
C GLY A 94 -2.22 9.27 -13.69
N THR A 95 -2.99 8.52 -14.49
CA THR A 95 -3.28 8.91 -15.88
C THR A 95 -4.19 10.14 -15.93
N TRP A 96 -5.22 10.19 -15.07
CA TRP A 96 -6.13 11.34 -15.02
C TRP A 96 -5.39 12.62 -14.64
N THR A 97 -4.47 12.57 -13.67
CA THR A 97 -3.69 13.75 -13.27
C THR A 97 -2.78 14.27 -14.38
N LEU A 98 -2.37 13.41 -15.31
CA LEU A 98 -1.60 13.81 -16.50
C LEU A 98 -2.48 14.36 -17.64
N VAL A 99 -3.67 13.79 -17.83
CA VAL A 99 -4.59 14.18 -18.92
C VAL A 99 -5.32 15.47 -18.59
N GLU A 100 -5.77 15.63 -17.35
CA GLU A 100 -6.49 16.83 -16.90
C GLU A 100 -5.90 17.34 -15.57
N PRO A 101 -4.72 17.99 -15.62
CA PRO A 101 -4.10 18.56 -14.43
C PRO A 101 -4.98 19.62 -13.76
N SER A 102 -5.84 20.30 -14.53
CA SER A 102 -6.72 21.36 -14.04
C SER A 102 -7.82 20.85 -13.10
N ALA A 103 -8.19 19.56 -13.21
CA ALA A 103 -9.15 18.91 -12.32
C ALA A 103 -8.57 18.57 -10.94
N PHE A 104 -7.24 18.68 -10.77
CA PHE A 104 -6.54 18.37 -9.52
C PHE A 104 -5.77 19.60 -9.03
N PRO A 105 -6.43 20.48 -8.24
CA PRO A 105 -5.77 21.62 -7.61
C PRO A 105 -4.66 21.20 -6.64
N ASP A 106 -4.78 19.99 -6.07
CA ASP A 106 -3.80 19.37 -5.18
C ASP A 106 -3.48 17.92 -5.59
N ALA A 107 -2.23 17.52 -5.32
CA ALA A 107 -1.76 16.17 -5.59
C ALA A 107 -2.31 15.14 -4.57
N THR A 108 -2.78 14.01 -5.08
CA THR A 108 -3.19 12.83 -4.32
C THR A 108 -1.99 11.91 -4.04
N VAL A 109 -2.21 10.85 -3.24
CA VAL A 109 -1.21 9.78 -3.08
C VAL A 109 -0.92 9.04 -4.39
N TRP A 110 -1.87 9.03 -5.32
CA TRP A 110 -1.78 8.33 -6.61
C TRP A 110 -1.39 9.24 -7.78
N SER A 111 -1.23 10.54 -7.55
CA SER A 111 -0.88 11.50 -8.60
C SER A 111 0.47 11.17 -9.22
N ASP A 112 0.54 11.28 -10.54
CA ASP A 112 1.70 10.91 -11.36
C ASP A 112 2.23 9.51 -11.01
N PHE A 113 1.32 8.55 -10.83
CA PHE A 113 1.64 7.18 -10.43
C PHE A 113 2.37 7.07 -9.08
N GLY A 114 2.19 8.05 -8.20
CA GLY A 114 2.86 8.10 -6.91
C GLY A 114 4.27 8.66 -6.94
N MET A 115 4.63 9.51 -7.92
CA MET A 115 5.95 10.17 -7.97
C MET A 115 6.33 10.86 -6.65
N GLY A 116 5.37 11.52 -5.99
CA GLY A 116 5.59 12.16 -4.68
C GLY A 116 5.96 11.19 -3.55
N TYR A 117 5.79 9.88 -3.78
CA TYR A 117 6.13 8.80 -2.87
C TYR A 117 7.13 7.84 -3.51
N LEU A 118 7.97 8.30 -4.47
CA LEU A 118 8.98 7.48 -5.14
C LEU A 118 8.39 6.22 -5.83
N PHE A 119 7.19 6.35 -6.41
CA PHE A 119 6.45 5.26 -7.05
C PHE A 119 6.08 4.09 -6.12
N ILE A 120 6.19 4.28 -4.80
CA ILE A 120 5.78 3.28 -3.80
C ILE A 120 4.35 2.76 -4.05
N PRO A 121 3.33 3.60 -4.37
CA PRO A 121 1.98 3.14 -4.68
C PRO A 121 1.87 2.14 -5.85
N VAL A 122 2.82 2.13 -6.78
CA VAL A 122 2.85 1.15 -7.89
C VAL A 122 3.69 -0.06 -7.52
N LEU A 123 4.84 0.17 -6.91
CA LEU A 123 5.80 -0.89 -6.59
C LEU A 123 5.29 -1.82 -5.50
N LEU A 124 4.54 -1.31 -4.53
CA LEU A 124 3.95 -2.08 -3.44
C LEU A 124 2.98 -3.16 -3.93
N PRO A 125 1.89 -2.83 -4.66
CA PRO A 125 0.95 -3.84 -5.11
C PRO A 125 1.59 -4.85 -6.06
N LEU A 126 2.55 -4.43 -6.91
CA LEU A 126 3.29 -5.37 -7.76
C LEU A 126 4.13 -6.35 -6.93
N SER A 127 4.83 -5.85 -5.92
CA SER A 127 5.65 -6.67 -5.01
C SER A 127 4.77 -7.63 -4.18
N ALA A 128 3.64 -7.13 -3.68
CA ALA A 128 2.66 -7.90 -2.95
C ALA A 128 2.06 -9.00 -3.84
N ILE A 129 1.60 -8.69 -5.05
CA ILE A 129 1.07 -9.68 -5.99
C ILE A 129 2.11 -10.75 -6.32
N TYR A 130 3.35 -10.36 -6.61
CA TYR A 130 4.42 -11.30 -6.91
C TYR A 130 4.67 -12.27 -5.74
N TRP A 131 4.75 -11.75 -4.51
CA TRP A 131 5.01 -12.58 -3.33
C TRP A 131 3.80 -13.43 -2.92
N LEU A 132 2.58 -12.86 -3.03
CA LEU A 132 1.31 -13.54 -2.82
C LEU A 132 1.05 -14.62 -3.88
N ARG A 133 1.66 -14.55 -5.07
CA ARG A 133 1.66 -15.66 -6.03
C ARG A 133 2.73 -16.72 -5.72
N LYS A 134 3.92 -16.29 -5.30
CA LYS A 134 5.07 -17.20 -5.10
C LYS A 134 4.99 -18.08 -3.86
N GLY A 135 4.40 -17.57 -2.77
CA GLY A 135 4.23 -18.33 -1.52
C GLY A 135 2.92 -19.12 -1.43
N ALA A 136 2.17 -19.30 -2.52
CA ALA A 136 1.09 -20.28 -2.52
C ALA A 136 1.76 -21.64 -2.27
N PRO A 137 1.36 -22.41 -1.25
CA PRO A 137 1.87 -23.75 -1.08
C PRO A 137 1.71 -24.45 -2.42
N LYS A 138 2.79 -25.04 -2.96
CA LYS A 138 2.60 -26.14 -3.89
C LYS A 138 1.68 -27.09 -3.17
N GLY A 139 0.44 -27.18 -3.62
CA GLY A 139 -0.48 -28.22 -3.18
C GLY A 139 0.32 -29.50 -3.18
N ASN A 140 0.34 -30.17 -2.03
CA ASN A 140 0.96 -31.47 -1.84
C ASN A 140 0.53 -32.34 -3.01
N ALA A 141 1.40 -32.48 -4.02
CA ALA A 141 1.21 -33.42 -5.10
C ALA A 141 1.45 -34.78 -4.45
N ALA A 142 0.32 -35.34 -4.01
CA ALA A 142 0.18 -36.73 -3.63
C ALA A 142 0.56 -37.64 -4.80
#